data_AF-Q8YJK2-F1
#
_entry.id   AF-Q8YJK2-F1
#
_cell.length_a   1.000
_cell.length_b   1.000
_cell.length_c   1.000
_cell.angle_alpha   90.00
_cell.angle_beta   90.00
_cell.angle_gamma   90.00
#
_symmetry.space_group_name_H-M   'P 1'
#
loop_
_entity.id
_entity.type
_entity.pdbx_description
1 polymer ?
#
loop_
_entity_poly.entity_id
_entity_poly.type
_entity_poly.pdbx_seq_one_letter_code
_entity_poly.pdbx_strand_id
1 'polypeptide(L)'
;MHPDIIELRSFYDTTLGHLAERAVRMALAGLWSHVPGERLVGLGYSLPYLDRFGADTERTFAFMPAGQGAVAWPSAEKSTTALVFDEELPLPDSSIDRVLMVHALEYAENAQETLKEMWRVLAPNGRLVIVVPNRRGVWARFEHTPFGSGRPYSRTQLATLLREANFTVSTVSNALHFPPASRRWMMRPCLALESMGRRLWPLFAGVLIIEAQKRLYQGLPVSQRSSRRVFVPVLAPRGTPVSGFARHRHEPASRVDRNRTFAHYAPRKRAARPFASLPEQGFSRLGRGGGICRQGSFNVDLLAEPKS
;
A
#
# COMPACT_ATOMS: atom_id res chain seq x y z
N MET A 1 -1.38 -25.69 -6.33
CA MET A 1 -2.75 -26.14 -6.06
C MET A 1 -3.26 -25.27 -4.93
N HIS A 2 -4.31 -24.49 -5.18
CA HIS A 2 -4.93 -23.67 -4.13
C HIS A 2 -5.64 -24.59 -3.12
N PRO A 3 -5.65 -24.25 -1.82
CA PRO A 3 -6.47 -24.95 -0.86
C PRO A 3 -7.94 -24.70 -1.18
N ASP A 4 -8.80 -25.69 -0.94
CA ASP A 4 -10.24 -25.50 -1.11
C ASP A 4 -10.74 -24.49 -0.06
N ILE A 5 -11.64 -23.58 -0.47
CA ILE A 5 -12.32 -22.64 0.42
C ILE A 5 -13.01 -23.34 1.60
N ILE A 6 -13.49 -24.58 1.41
CA ILE A 6 -14.11 -25.37 2.48
C ILE A 6 -13.07 -25.73 3.55
N GLU A 7 -11.88 -26.16 3.15
CA GLU A 7 -10.79 -26.51 4.07
C GLU A 7 -10.34 -25.27 4.86
N LEU A 8 -10.14 -24.14 4.17
CA LEU A 8 -9.79 -22.87 4.79
C LEU A 8 -10.82 -22.47 5.85
N ARG A 9 -12.10 -22.48 5.49
CA ARG A 9 -13.18 -22.15 6.43
C ARG A 9 -13.20 -23.10 7.63
N SER A 10 -13.09 -24.40 7.38
CA SER A 10 -13.08 -25.41 8.45
C SER A 10 -11.94 -25.19 9.45
N PHE A 11 -10.77 -24.76 8.98
CA PHE A 11 -9.64 -24.42 9.83
C PHE A 11 -9.92 -23.17 10.66
N TYR A 12 -10.44 -22.11 10.05
CA TYR A 12 -10.74 -20.84 10.73
C TYR A 12 -11.89 -20.95 11.74
N ASP A 13 -12.79 -21.93 11.59
CA ASP A 13 -13.84 -22.26 12.56
C ASP A 13 -13.29 -22.99 13.81
N THR A 14 -12.05 -23.49 13.77
CA THR A 14 -11.42 -24.12 14.95
C THR A 14 -10.94 -23.08 15.97
N THR A 15 -10.78 -23.50 17.23
CA THR A 15 -10.19 -22.62 18.27
C THR A 15 -8.78 -22.17 17.91
N LEU A 16 -7.99 -23.00 17.21
CA LEU A 16 -6.66 -22.63 16.75
C LEU A 16 -6.72 -21.59 15.63
N GLY A 17 -7.66 -21.75 14.69
CA GLY A 17 -7.95 -20.79 13.63
C GLY A 17 -8.33 -19.42 14.16
N HIS A 18 -9.25 -19.34 15.12
CA HIS A 18 -9.62 -18.08 15.75
C HIS A 18 -8.46 -17.38 16.48
N LEU A 19 -7.57 -18.14 17.14
CA LEU A 19 -6.37 -17.55 17.73
C LEU A 19 -5.41 -17.03 16.66
N ALA A 20 -5.24 -17.77 15.57
CA ALA A 20 -4.39 -17.36 14.46
C ALA A 20 -4.91 -16.10 13.76
N GLU A 21 -6.22 -16.08 13.48
CA GLU A 21 -6.93 -14.92 12.95
C GLU A 21 -6.78 -13.70 13.86
N ARG A 22 -7.00 -13.87 15.16
CA ARG A 22 -6.85 -12.79 16.13
C ARG A 22 -5.42 -12.24 16.17
N ALA A 23 -4.42 -13.11 16.13
CA ALA A 23 -3.00 -12.74 16.09
C ALA A 23 -2.66 -11.89 14.86
N VAL A 24 -3.05 -12.37 13.68
CA VAL A 24 -2.87 -11.65 12.42
C VAL A 24 -3.64 -10.34 12.44
N ARG A 25 -4.89 -10.32 12.93
CA ARG A 25 -5.73 -9.12 13.05
C ARG A 25 -5.10 -8.08 13.97
N MET A 26 -4.54 -8.47 15.12
CA MET A 26 -3.81 -7.57 16.01
C MET A 26 -2.56 -6.99 15.34
N ALA A 27 -1.87 -7.80 14.53
CA ALA A 27 -0.73 -7.33 13.79
C ALA A 27 -1.09 -6.36 12.65
N LEU A 28 -2.19 -6.62 11.94
CA LEU A 28 -2.76 -5.74 10.91
C LEU A 28 -3.26 -4.41 11.50
N ALA A 29 -3.92 -4.43 12.66
CA ALA A 29 -4.39 -3.23 13.33
C ALA A 29 -3.25 -2.27 13.71
N GLY A 30 -2.04 -2.79 13.94
CA GLY A 30 -0.84 -1.97 14.14
C GLY A 30 -0.31 -1.31 12.87
N LEU A 31 -0.65 -1.83 11.69
CA LEU A 31 -0.26 -1.27 10.39
C LEU A 31 -1.33 -0.30 9.86
N TRP A 32 -2.60 -0.64 10.04
CA TRP A 32 -3.75 0.13 9.58
C TRP A 32 -4.54 0.67 10.78
N SER A 33 -4.25 1.91 11.19
CA SER A 33 -4.89 2.56 12.33
C SER A 33 -6.28 3.13 12.02
N HIS A 34 -6.48 3.65 10.80
CA HIS A 34 -7.79 4.11 10.33
C HIS A 34 -7.79 4.21 8.80
N VAL A 35 -8.90 3.82 8.16
CA VAL A 35 -9.04 3.80 6.69
C VAL A 35 -10.37 4.44 6.25
N PRO A 36 -10.67 5.69 6.66
CA PRO A 36 -11.94 6.31 6.33
C PRO A 36 -12.02 6.65 4.85
N GLY A 37 -13.05 6.12 4.16
CA GLY A 37 -13.40 6.51 2.80
C GLY A 37 -12.43 6.04 1.71
N GLU A 38 -11.55 5.09 1.99
CA GLU A 38 -10.72 4.46 0.96
C GLU A 38 -11.39 3.19 0.42
N ARG A 39 -11.00 2.77 -0.78
CA ARG A 39 -11.47 1.53 -1.41
C ARG A 39 -10.54 0.38 -1.07
N LEU A 40 -11.10 -0.66 -0.46
CA LEU A 40 -10.36 -1.83 0.01
C LEU A 40 -10.73 -3.07 -0.81
N VAL A 41 -9.71 -3.79 -1.28
CA VAL A 41 -9.88 -5.11 -1.90
C VAL A 41 -9.11 -6.13 -1.09
N GLY A 42 -9.77 -7.19 -0.66
CA GLY A 42 -9.11 -8.36 -0.12
C GLY A 42 -8.95 -9.42 -1.21
N LEU A 43 -7.75 -9.99 -1.36
CA LEU A 43 -7.47 -11.08 -2.30
C LEU A 43 -7.12 -12.36 -1.53
N GLY A 44 -7.72 -13.49 -1.92
CA GLY A 44 -7.59 -14.77 -1.22
C GLY A 44 -8.55 -14.90 -0.04
N TYR A 45 -8.14 -15.58 1.03
CA TYR A 45 -8.94 -15.75 2.24
C TYR A 45 -8.80 -14.57 3.21
N SER A 46 -9.39 -13.43 2.84
CA SER A 46 -9.29 -12.17 3.59
C SER A 46 -10.55 -11.82 4.42
N LEU A 47 -11.63 -12.59 4.27
CA LEU A 47 -12.95 -12.34 4.89
C LEU A 47 -12.92 -11.92 6.38
N PRO A 48 -12.29 -12.69 7.29
CA PRO A 48 -12.35 -12.35 8.72
C PRO A 48 -11.67 -11.01 9.06
N TYR A 49 -10.75 -10.56 8.21
CA TYR A 49 -10.09 -9.27 8.37
C TYR A 49 -10.91 -8.15 7.73
N LEU A 50 -11.54 -8.42 6.58
CA LEU A 50 -12.45 -7.48 5.91
C LEU A 50 -13.67 -7.15 6.77
N ASP A 51 -14.21 -8.08 7.56
CA ASP A 51 -15.28 -7.80 8.51
C ASP A 51 -14.92 -6.68 9.49
N ARG A 52 -13.65 -6.61 9.90
CA ARG A 52 -13.20 -5.59 10.87
C ARG A 52 -12.86 -4.25 10.21
N PHE A 53 -12.15 -4.29 9.09
CA PHE A 53 -11.64 -3.10 8.41
C PHE A 53 -12.65 -2.49 7.43
N GLY A 54 -13.56 -3.29 6.89
CA GLY A 54 -14.52 -2.87 5.87
C GLY A 54 -15.58 -1.90 6.39
N ALA A 55 -15.91 -1.94 7.69
CA ALA A 55 -16.90 -1.05 8.30
C ALA A 55 -16.55 0.45 8.18
N ASP A 56 -15.26 0.80 8.09
CA ASP A 56 -14.79 2.18 8.02
C ASP A 56 -14.52 2.65 6.57
N THR A 57 -14.64 1.76 5.57
CA THR A 57 -14.26 2.02 4.16
C THR A 57 -15.41 2.51 3.29
N GLU A 58 -15.12 3.15 2.15
CA GLU A 58 -16.16 3.53 1.17
C GLU A 58 -16.77 2.27 0.53
N ARG A 59 -15.89 1.35 0.10
CA ARG A 59 -16.24 0.11 -0.58
C ARG A 59 -15.22 -0.97 -0.22
N THR A 60 -15.73 -2.14 0.13
CA THR A 60 -14.92 -3.33 0.36
C THR A 60 -15.35 -4.46 -0.57
N PHE A 61 -14.40 -5.01 -1.30
CA PHE A 61 -14.59 -6.18 -2.16
C PHE A 61 -13.74 -7.35 -1.68
N ALA A 62 -14.29 -8.56 -1.74
CA ALA A 62 -13.60 -9.79 -1.45
C ALA A 62 -13.35 -10.56 -2.75
N PHE A 63 -12.13 -10.54 -3.24
CA PHE A 63 -11.71 -11.28 -4.42
C PHE A 63 -11.12 -12.61 -4.03
N MET A 64 -11.72 -13.68 -4.55
CA MET A 64 -11.27 -15.04 -4.29
C MET A 64 -10.71 -15.65 -5.57
N PRO A 65 -9.51 -16.25 -5.52
CA PRO A 65 -8.91 -16.91 -6.68
C PRO A 65 -9.83 -18.02 -7.20
N ALA A 66 -9.96 -18.14 -8.51
CA ALA A 66 -10.80 -19.15 -9.15
C ALA A 66 -10.45 -20.59 -8.70
N GLY A 67 -9.17 -20.88 -8.47
CA GLY A 67 -8.71 -22.19 -8.00
C GLY A 67 -9.04 -22.50 -6.53
N GLN A 68 -9.33 -21.48 -5.70
CA GLN A 68 -9.68 -21.63 -4.29
C GLN A 68 -11.19 -21.83 -4.09
N GLY A 69 -12.01 -21.22 -4.94
CA GLY A 69 -13.47 -21.13 -4.78
C GLY A 69 -13.92 -19.88 -4.02
N ALA A 70 -15.23 -19.62 -4.02
CA ALA A 70 -15.81 -18.41 -3.42
C ALA A 70 -16.84 -18.69 -2.35
N VAL A 71 -16.91 -17.78 -1.37
CA VAL A 71 -17.95 -17.73 -0.35
C VAL A 71 -18.65 -16.38 -0.41
N ALA A 72 -19.98 -16.40 -0.41
CA ALA A 72 -20.79 -15.19 -0.37
C ALA A 72 -20.52 -14.42 0.94
N TRP A 73 -20.07 -13.17 0.78
CA TRP A 73 -19.76 -12.25 1.88
C TRP A 73 -20.03 -10.81 1.41
N PRO A 74 -20.55 -9.92 2.27
CA PRO A 74 -21.03 -10.13 3.63
C PRO A 74 -22.30 -11.00 3.67
N SER A 75 -22.50 -11.76 4.75
CA SER A 75 -23.69 -12.63 4.88
C SER A 75 -24.99 -11.87 5.15
N ALA A 76 -24.90 -10.65 5.70
CA ALA A 76 -26.06 -9.82 6.06
C ALA A 76 -26.47 -8.81 4.98
N GLU A 77 -25.62 -8.59 3.98
CA GLU A 77 -25.81 -7.56 2.95
C GLU A 77 -25.69 -8.14 1.53
N LYS A 78 -25.67 -7.28 0.51
CA LYS A 78 -25.39 -7.72 -0.86
C LYS A 78 -23.97 -8.27 -0.93
N SER A 79 -23.81 -9.47 -1.48
CA SER A 79 -22.50 -10.09 -1.66
C SER A 79 -21.58 -9.17 -2.47
N THR A 80 -20.43 -8.83 -1.89
CA THR A 80 -19.33 -8.12 -2.55
C THR A 80 -18.15 -9.05 -2.85
N THR A 81 -18.37 -10.38 -2.73
CA THR A 81 -17.42 -11.39 -3.19
C THR A 81 -17.46 -11.56 -4.71
N ALA A 82 -16.29 -11.62 -5.34
CA ALA A 82 -16.13 -12.02 -6.74
C ALA A 82 -15.06 -13.10 -6.89
N LEU A 83 -15.29 -14.03 -7.84
CA LEU A 83 -14.27 -14.97 -8.30
C LEU A 83 -13.42 -14.29 -9.37
N VAL A 84 -12.11 -14.35 -9.21
CA VAL A 84 -11.15 -13.67 -10.09
C VAL A 84 -9.95 -14.57 -10.39
N PHE A 85 -9.20 -14.21 -11.42
CA PHE A 85 -7.84 -14.70 -11.63
C PHE A 85 -6.87 -13.71 -11.00
N ASP A 86 -5.87 -14.21 -10.28
CA ASP A 86 -4.96 -13.37 -9.50
C ASP A 86 -4.07 -12.49 -10.40
N GLU A 87 -3.81 -12.96 -11.61
CA GLU A 87 -3.03 -12.29 -12.65
C GLU A 87 -3.84 -11.29 -13.49
N GLU A 88 -5.17 -11.38 -13.46
CA GLU A 88 -6.07 -10.51 -14.25
C GLU A 88 -7.32 -10.16 -13.45
N LEU A 89 -7.25 -9.03 -12.73
CA LEU A 89 -8.34 -8.52 -11.94
C LEU A 89 -9.33 -7.74 -12.82
N PRO A 90 -10.65 -7.92 -12.62
CA PRO A 90 -11.70 -7.20 -13.35
C PRO A 90 -11.90 -5.78 -12.80
N LEU A 91 -10.81 -5.04 -12.61
CA LEU A 91 -10.78 -3.69 -12.08
C LEU A 91 -10.05 -2.74 -13.04
N PRO A 92 -10.48 -1.47 -13.12
CA PRO A 92 -9.75 -0.47 -13.87
C PRO A 92 -8.41 -0.12 -13.19
N ASP A 93 -7.49 0.41 -13.97
CA ASP A 93 -6.20 0.88 -13.50
C ASP A 93 -6.37 1.96 -12.41
N SER A 94 -5.50 1.93 -11.40
CA SER A 94 -5.42 2.96 -10.35
C SER A 94 -6.76 3.27 -9.64
N SER A 95 -7.58 2.25 -9.43
CA SER A 95 -8.95 2.39 -8.91
C SER A 95 -9.10 2.08 -7.42
N ILE A 96 -8.11 1.38 -6.84
CA ILE A 96 -8.13 0.87 -5.47
C ILE A 96 -7.04 1.51 -4.62
N ASP A 97 -7.37 1.92 -3.40
CA ASP A 97 -6.42 2.57 -2.49
C ASP A 97 -5.65 1.55 -1.66
N ARG A 98 -6.32 0.47 -1.22
CA ARG A 98 -5.70 -0.59 -0.41
C ARG A 98 -6.03 -1.97 -0.90
N VAL A 99 -5.00 -2.82 -0.89
CA VAL A 99 -5.13 -4.24 -1.18
C VAL A 99 -4.62 -5.05 0.02
N LEU A 100 -5.41 -6.02 0.47
CA LEU A 100 -5.07 -6.99 1.50
C LEU A 100 -4.97 -8.39 0.87
N MET A 101 -3.76 -8.93 0.74
CA MET A 101 -3.56 -10.30 0.27
C MET A 101 -3.36 -11.23 1.47
N VAL A 102 -4.22 -12.23 1.62
CA VAL A 102 -4.09 -13.26 2.66
C VAL A 102 -4.32 -14.63 2.03
N HIS A 103 -3.38 -15.57 2.21
CA HIS A 103 -3.45 -16.88 1.56
C HIS A 103 -3.64 -16.80 0.04
N ALA A 104 -3.09 -15.77 -0.61
CA ALA A 104 -3.15 -15.58 -2.06
C ALA A 104 -1.78 -15.82 -2.70
N LEU A 105 -0.79 -14.98 -2.35
CA LEU A 105 0.55 -15.00 -2.97
C LEU A 105 1.28 -16.34 -2.85
N GLU A 106 1.02 -17.10 -1.78
CA GLU A 106 1.62 -18.42 -1.53
C GLU A 106 1.09 -19.54 -2.44
N TYR A 107 -0.09 -19.33 -3.03
CA TYR A 107 -0.73 -20.26 -3.96
C TYR A 107 -0.76 -19.75 -5.40
N ALA A 108 -0.48 -18.46 -5.61
CA ALA A 108 -0.39 -17.86 -6.93
C ALA A 108 0.54 -18.66 -7.86
N GLU A 109 0.08 -18.90 -9.08
CA GLU A 109 0.86 -19.61 -10.09
C GLU A 109 2.12 -18.81 -10.44
N ASN A 110 1.91 -17.51 -10.71
CA ASN A 110 2.97 -16.56 -10.97
C ASN A 110 2.88 -15.32 -10.06
N ALA A 111 3.58 -15.39 -8.91
CA ALA A 111 3.65 -14.32 -7.94
C ALA A 111 4.12 -12.97 -8.51
N GLN A 112 4.96 -12.96 -9.55
CA GLN A 112 5.42 -11.70 -10.17
C GLN A 112 4.29 -11.05 -10.99
N GLU A 113 3.54 -11.82 -11.77
CA GLU A 113 2.41 -11.30 -12.55
C GLU A 113 1.27 -10.84 -11.64
N THR A 114 0.92 -11.62 -10.61
CA THR A 114 -0.05 -11.19 -9.59
C THR A 114 0.35 -9.84 -8.97
N LEU A 115 1.63 -9.66 -8.61
CA LEU A 115 2.08 -8.38 -8.04
C LEU A 115 2.06 -7.24 -9.07
N LYS A 116 2.40 -7.49 -10.34
CA LYS A 116 2.25 -6.47 -11.40
C LYS A 116 0.79 -6.07 -11.59
N GLU A 117 -0.11 -7.03 -11.49
CA GLU A 117 -1.54 -6.78 -11.56
C GLU A 117 -2.03 -5.96 -10.36
N MET A 118 -1.55 -6.27 -9.14
CA MET A 118 -1.79 -5.43 -7.97
C MET A 118 -1.26 -4.00 -8.19
N TRP A 119 -0.09 -3.87 -8.82
CA TRP A 119 0.48 -2.56 -9.16
C TRP A 119 -0.40 -1.79 -10.16
N ARG A 120 -0.98 -2.47 -11.15
CA ARG A 120 -1.89 -1.87 -12.15
C ARG A 120 -3.14 -1.28 -11.47
N VAL A 121 -3.81 -2.07 -10.63
CA VAL A 121 -5.09 -1.68 -10.00
C VAL A 121 -4.92 -0.67 -8.86
N LEU A 122 -3.77 -0.67 -8.16
CA LEU A 122 -3.53 0.25 -7.05
C LEU A 122 -3.41 1.70 -7.51
N ALA A 123 -4.07 2.61 -6.81
CA ALA A 123 -3.97 4.04 -6.99
C ALA A 123 -2.55 4.55 -6.63
N PRO A 124 -2.14 5.72 -7.14
CA PRO A 124 -0.93 6.40 -6.70
C PRO A 124 -0.89 6.53 -5.17
N ASN A 125 0.23 6.18 -4.53
CA ASN A 125 0.39 6.12 -3.06
C ASN A 125 -0.45 5.04 -2.34
N GLY A 126 -1.17 4.21 -3.09
CA GLY A 126 -1.91 3.08 -2.55
C GLY A 126 -1.01 2.09 -1.80
N ARG A 127 -1.62 1.35 -0.87
CA ARG A 127 -0.92 0.44 0.04
C ARG A 127 -1.33 -1.00 -0.22
N LEU A 128 -0.34 -1.86 -0.28
CA LEU A 128 -0.49 -3.30 -0.40
C LEU A 128 -0.02 -3.93 0.91
N VAL A 129 -0.86 -4.73 1.54
CA VAL A 129 -0.46 -5.56 2.67
C VAL A 129 -0.56 -7.02 2.25
N ILE A 130 0.53 -7.75 2.45
CA ILE A 130 0.63 -9.16 2.12
C ILE A 130 0.90 -9.95 3.39
N VAL A 131 0.06 -10.94 3.65
CA VAL A 131 0.20 -11.92 4.73
C VAL A 131 0.59 -13.25 4.11
N VAL A 132 1.79 -13.73 4.44
CA VAL A 132 2.33 -15.01 3.94
C VAL A 132 2.95 -15.84 5.06
N PRO A 133 3.01 -17.17 4.95
CA PRO A 133 3.75 -18.00 5.88
C PRO A 133 5.24 -17.71 5.80
N ASN A 134 5.86 -17.65 6.97
CA ASN A 134 7.29 -17.42 7.11
C ASN A 134 8.04 -18.76 7.01
N ARG A 135 8.98 -18.87 6.05
CA ARG A 135 9.79 -20.08 5.83
C ARG A 135 10.59 -20.56 7.04
N ARG A 136 10.93 -19.65 7.97
CA ARG A 136 11.65 -20.00 9.20
C ARG A 136 10.71 -20.30 10.38
N GLY A 137 9.41 -20.04 10.21
CA GLY A 137 8.40 -20.20 11.25
C GLY A 137 8.06 -21.66 11.50
N VAL A 138 7.63 -21.95 12.73
CA VAL A 138 7.21 -23.30 13.13
C VAL A 138 5.98 -23.75 12.36
N TRP A 139 5.07 -22.83 12.03
CA TRP A 139 3.82 -23.11 11.31
C TRP A 139 4.02 -23.60 9.88
N ALA A 140 5.07 -23.14 9.19
CA ALA A 140 5.40 -23.61 7.86
C ALA A 140 5.80 -25.10 7.81
N ARG A 141 5.99 -25.74 8.98
CA ARG A 141 6.30 -27.17 9.10
C ARG A 141 5.08 -28.04 9.36
N PHE A 142 3.91 -27.44 9.56
CA PHE A 142 2.66 -28.17 9.81
C PHE A 142 1.77 -28.11 8.57
N GLU A 143 1.90 -29.14 7.74
CA GLU A 143 1.17 -29.28 6.47
C GLU A 143 -0.36 -29.32 6.63
N HIS A 144 -0.86 -29.69 7.82
CA HIS A 144 -2.28 -29.66 8.16
C HIS A 144 -2.85 -28.25 8.41
N THR A 145 -2.02 -27.21 8.35
CA THR A 145 -2.47 -25.82 8.50
C THR A 145 -2.38 -25.10 7.16
N PRO A 146 -3.26 -24.12 6.87
CA PRO A 146 -3.20 -23.38 5.61
C PRO A 146 -1.91 -22.57 5.45
N PHE A 147 -1.13 -22.40 6.52
CA PHE A 147 0.18 -21.78 6.52
C PHE A 147 1.32 -22.75 6.14
N GLY A 148 1.08 -24.06 6.13
CA GLY A 148 2.05 -25.08 5.78
C GLY A 148 1.89 -25.65 4.37
N SER A 149 0.70 -25.57 3.78
CA SER A 149 0.39 -26.10 2.44
C SER A 149 0.85 -25.21 1.28
N GLY A 150 1.09 -23.92 1.51
CA GLY A 150 1.52 -22.95 0.50
C GLY A 150 3.04 -22.85 0.34
N ARG A 151 3.50 -22.05 -0.64
CA ARG A 151 4.92 -21.73 -0.80
C ARG A 151 5.37 -20.76 0.31
N PRO A 152 6.26 -21.16 1.23
CA PRO A 152 6.67 -20.28 2.31
C PRO A 152 7.70 -19.26 1.83
N TYR A 153 7.55 -18.01 2.27
CA TYR A 153 8.43 -16.91 1.87
C TYR A 153 9.41 -16.53 2.97
N SER A 154 10.59 -16.06 2.55
CA SER A 154 11.50 -15.33 3.43
C SER A 154 11.31 -13.83 3.25
N ARG A 155 11.62 -13.05 4.29
CA ARG A 155 11.57 -11.57 4.23
C ARG A 155 12.35 -11.02 3.04
N THR A 156 13.54 -11.53 2.77
CA THR A 156 14.39 -11.07 1.66
C THR A 156 13.77 -11.41 0.31
N GLN A 157 13.27 -12.64 0.15
CA GLN A 157 12.64 -13.07 -1.09
C GLN A 157 11.39 -12.24 -1.42
N LEU A 158 10.51 -12.02 -0.43
CA LEU A 158 9.32 -11.20 -0.63
C LEU A 158 9.68 -9.73 -0.91
N ALA A 159 10.68 -9.18 -0.22
CA ALA A 159 11.16 -7.82 -0.48
C ALA A 159 11.81 -7.66 -1.87
N THR A 160 12.42 -8.71 -2.42
CA THR A 160 12.95 -8.73 -3.78
C THR A 160 11.81 -8.77 -4.80
N LEU A 161 10.84 -9.68 -4.63
CA LEU A 161 9.66 -9.78 -5.51
C LEU A 161 8.86 -8.46 -5.56
N LEU A 162 8.66 -7.83 -4.40
CA LEU A 162 8.00 -6.52 -4.33
C LEU A 162 8.79 -5.44 -5.09
N ARG A 163 10.11 -5.43 -4.98
CA ARG A 163 10.97 -4.48 -5.70
C ARG A 163 10.93 -4.72 -7.21
N GLU A 164 10.92 -5.97 -7.66
CA GLU A 164 10.77 -6.34 -9.07
C GLU A 164 9.42 -5.90 -9.64
N ALA A 165 8.37 -5.91 -8.81
CA ALA A 165 7.05 -5.37 -9.15
C ALA A 165 6.91 -3.86 -8.88
N ASN A 166 8.02 -3.12 -8.74
CA ASN A 166 8.10 -1.67 -8.49
C ASN A 166 7.55 -1.17 -7.14
N PHE A 167 7.18 -2.05 -6.22
CA PHE A 167 6.75 -1.65 -4.88
C PHE A 167 7.91 -1.24 -3.97
N THR A 168 7.65 -0.23 -3.14
CA THR A 168 8.56 0.15 -2.05
C THR A 168 8.07 -0.47 -0.75
N VAL A 169 8.89 -1.32 -0.14
CA VAL A 169 8.59 -1.92 1.17
C VAL A 169 8.62 -0.84 2.25
N SER A 170 7.53 -0.69 3.02
CA SER A 170 7.45 0.30 4.12
C SER A 170 7.72 -0.35 5.47
N THR A 171 6.89 -1.33 5.83
CA THR A 171 6.89 -1.93 7.16
C THR A 171 6.89 -3.45 7.04
N VAL A 172 7.66 -4.11 7.90
CA VAL A 172 7.64 -5.57 8.02
C VAL A 172 7.27 -5.90 9.45
N SER A 173 6.21 -6.67 9.61
CA SER A 173 5.70 -7.16 10.88
C SER A 173 5.65 -8.69 10.86
N ASN A 174 5.77 -9.28 12.04
CA ASN A 174 5.66 -10.71 12.22
C ASN A 174 4.45 -10.98 13.12
N ALA A 175 3.77 -12.09 12.86
CA ALA A 175 2.64 -12.56 13.64
C ALA A 175 2.79 -14.06 13.94
N LEU A 176 1.94 -14.56 14.84
CA LEU A 176 1.83 -15.99 15.12
C LEU A 176 3.09 -16.57 15.80
N HIS A 177 3.46 -16.02 16.97
CA HIS A 177 4.64 -16.41 17.75
C HIS A 177 4.45 -17.64 18.66
N PHE A 178 3.27 -18.25 18.67
CA PHE A 178 2.97 -19.44 19.47
C PHE A 178 2.98 -20.70 18.61
N PRO A 179 3.39 -21.86 19.12
CA PRO A 179 3.36 -23.12 18.36
C PRO A 179 1.92 -23.60 18.13
N PRO A 180 1.64 -24.29 17.00
CA PRO A 180 0.31 -24.83 16.71
C PRO A 180 0.04 -26.03 17.61
N ALA A 181 -0.56 -25.78 18.78
CA ALA A 181 -0.91 -26.82 19.73
C ALA A 181 -2.41 -26.78 20.05
N SER A 182 -3.06 -27.94 19.96
CA SER A 182 -4.50 -28.11 20.18
C SER A 182 -4.92 -28.19 21.66
N ARG A 183 -3.96 -28.19 22.60
CA ARG A 183 -4.24 -28.40 24.03
C ARG A 183 -4.70 -27.11 24.72
N ARG A 184 -5.95 -27.09 25.19
CA ARG A 184 -6.62 -25.93 25.85
C ARG A 184 -5.83 -25.27 26.98
N TRP A 185 -5.06 -26.02 27.76
CA TRP A 185 -4.25 -25.48 28.86
C TRP A 185 -3.05 -24.64 28.40
N MET A 186 -2.61 -24.81 27.14
CA MET A 186 -1.53 -24.04 26.54
C MET A 186 -2.03 -22.80 25.77
N MET A 187 -3.35 -22.66 25.58
CA MET A 187 -3.98 -21.55 24.83
C MET A 187 -4.05 -20.24 25.64
N ARG A 188 -4.15 -20.33 26.97
CA ARG A 188 -4.21 -19.14 27.86
C ARG A 188 -2.94 -18.28 27.84
N PRO A 189 -1.72 -18.84 27.92
CA PRO A 189 -0.50 -18.05 27.81
C PRO A 189 -0.19 -17.59 26.37
N CYS A 190 -0.79 -18.17 25.33
CA CYS A 190 -0.48 -17.83 23.93
C CYS A 190 -0.65 -16.34 23.60
N LEU A 191 -1.67 -15.68 24.16
CA LEU A 191 -1.91 -14.25 23.94
C LEU A 191 -0.85 -13.36 24.58
N ALA A 192 -0.39 -13.72 25.78
CA ALA A 192 0.72 -13.04 26.44
C ALA A 192 2.04 -13.34 25.71
N LEU A 193 2.21 -14.57 25.23
CA LEU A 193 3.36 -15.00 24.45
C LEU A 193 3.46 -14.30 23.10
N GLU A 194 2.34 -13.91 22.48
CA GLU A 194 2.37 -13.14 21.24
C GLU A 194 2.90 -11.72 21.46
N SER A 195 2.44 -11.05 22.52
CA SER A 195 2.92 -9.72 22.91
C SER A 195 4.38 -9.74 23.37
N MET A 196 4.81 -10.75 24.14
CA MET A 196 6.21 -10.92 24.56
C MET A 196 7.10 -11.45 23.44
N GLY A 197 6.58 -12.33 22.58
CA GLY A 197 7.27 -13.00 21.47
C GLY A 197 7.60 -12.06 20.33
N ARG A 198 6.82 -10.99 20.14
CA ARG A 198 7.18 -9.86 19.25
C ARG A 198 8.55 -9.27 19.58
N ARG A 199 8.96 -9.29 20.85
CA ARG A 199 10.22 -8.71 21.33
C ARG A 199 11.34 -9.74 21.51
N LEU A 200 11.02 -10.97 21.94
CA LEU A 200 12.02 -11.99 22.26
C LEU A 200 12.23 -13.06 21.18
N TRP A 201 11.23 -13.36 20.34
CA TRP A 201 11.25 -14.55 19.47
C TRP A 201 10.69 -14.31 18.05
N PRO A 202 11.38 -13.48 17.24
CA PRO A 202 11.05 -13.32 15.82
C PRO A 202 11.27 -14.61 15.00
N LEU A 203 12.08 -15.55 15.50
CA LEU A 203 12.36 -16.84 14.85
C LEU A 203 11.17 -17.80 14.88
N PHE A 204 10.26 -17.66 15.86
CA PHE A 204 9.07 -18.51 15.99
C PHE A 204 7.84 -17.97 15.26
N ALA A 205 7.94 -16.79 14.62
CA ALA A 205 6.83 -16.21 13.89
C ALA A 205 6.41 -17.09 12.72
N GLY A 206 5.20 -17.63 12.78
CA GLY A 206 4.61 -18.44 11.72
C GLY A 206 4.25 -17.64 10.48
N VAL A 207 3.93 -16.36 10.64
CA VAL A 207 3.40 -15.51 9.57
C VAL A 207 4.22 -14.22 9.45
N LEU A 208 4.49 -13.84 8.22
CA LEU A 208 5.15 -12.61 7.82
C LEU A 208 4.11 -11.69 7.20
N ILE A 209 4.05 -10.46 7.70
CA ILE A 209 3.16 -9.41 7.19
C ILE A 209 4.05 -8.29 6.65
N ILE A 210 3.94 -8.01 5.36
CA ILE A 210 4.68 -6.92 4.72
C ILE A 210 3.70 -5.89 4.19
N GLU A 211 3.94 -4.64 4.55
CA GLU A 211 3.31 -3.47 3.96
C GLU A 211 4.23 -2.90 2.88
N ALA A 212 3.68 -2.73 1.69
CA ALA A 212 4.34 -2.15 0.54
C ALA A 212 3.50 -0.99 -0.02
N GLN A 213 4.15 -0.02 -0.64
CA GLN A 213 3.49 1.18 -1.18
C GLN A 213 3.82 1.36 -2.66
N LYS A 214 2.81 1.74 -3.44
CA LYS A 214 2.98 2.17 -4.83
C LYS A 214 3.52 3.60 -4.86
N ARG A 215 4.84 3.74 -5.07
CA ARG A 215 5.51 5.04 -5.20
C ARG A 215 5.89 5.30 -6.65
N LEU A 216 5.16 6.19 -7.32
CA LEU A 216 5.44 6.59 -8.71
C LEU A 216 6.69 7.47 -8.84
N TYR A 217 7.11 8.12 -7.75
CA TYR A 217 8.29 8.98 -7.73
C TYR A 217 9.30 8.42 -6.72
N GLN A 218 10.13 7.48 -7.15
CA GLN A 218 11.44 7.34 -6.53
C GLN A 218 12.25 8.55 -6.98
N GLY A 219 12.32 9.58 -6.13
CA GLY A 219 13.31 10.63 -6.31
C GLY A 219 14.66 9.95 -6.48
N LEU A 220 15.24 10.06 -7.67
CA LEU A 220 16.62 9.64 -7.92
C LEU A 220 17.42 10.24 -6.77
N PRO A 221 18.18 9.44 -5.99
CA PRO A 221 19.12 10.05 -5.07
C PRO A 221 20.02 10.88 -5.97
N VAL A 222 19.87 12.19 -5.89
CA VAL A 222 20.86 13.12 -6.41
C VAL A 222 22.07 12.83 -5.53
N SER A 223 22.85 11.84 -5.94
CA SER A 223 24.22 11.69 -5.50
C SER A 223 24.77 13.08 -5.68
N GLN A 224 25.00 13.77 -4.56
CA GLN A 224 25.70 15.03 -4.53
C GLN A 224 26.99 14.73 -5.26
N ARG A 225 27.00 15.04 -6.57
CA ARG A 225 28.12 14.82 -7.44
C ARG A 225 29.17 15.70 -6.81
N SER A 226 30.04 15.08 -6.00
CA SER A 226 31.19 15.75 -5.41
C SER A 226 31.84 16.41 -6.60
N SER A 227 31.68 17.73 -6.67
CA SER A 227 32.25 18.55 -7.71
C SER A 227 33.73 18.26 -7.61
N ARG A 228 34.23 17.39 -8.49
CA ARG A 228 35.66 17.29 -8.77
C ARG A 228 36.01 18.71 -9.15
N ARG A 229 36.60 19.44 -8.20
CA ARG A 229 37.07 20.81 -8.39
C ARG A 229 37.97 20.72 -9.61
N VAL A 230 37.46 21.12 -10.76
CA VAL A 230 38.25 21.26 -11.97
C VAL A 230 39.22 22.38 -11.62
N PHE A 231 40.47 21.99 -11.36
CA PHE A 231 41.54 22.95 -11.11
C PHE A 231 41.78 23.64 -12.44
N VAL A 232 41.17 24.81 -12.64
CA VAL A 232 41.49 25.67 -13.78
C VAL A 232 42.78 26.39 -13.38
N PRO A 233 43.96 26.06 -13.95
CA PRO A 233 45.17 26.80 -13.63
C PRO A 233 45.02 28.20 -14.23
N VAL A 234 44.81 29.19 -13.36
CA VAL A 234 44.91 30.59 -13.75
C VAL A 234 46.39 30.89 -13.92
N LEU A 235 46.85 30.95 -15.17
CA LEU A 235 48.13 31.58 -15.51
C LEU A 235 48.01 33.06 -15.19
N ALA A 236 48.44 33.44 -13.98
CA ALA A 236 48.60 34.85 -13.61
C ALA A 236 49.88 35.37 -14.30
N PRO A 237 49.81 36.35 -15.21
CA PRO A 237 51.00 36.96 -15.79
C PRO A 237 51.75 37.73 -14.69
N ARG A 238 52.94 37.25 -14.32
CA ARG A 238 53.88 38.03 -13.50
C ARG A 238 54.50 39.09 -14.39
N GLY A 239 53.92 40.30 -14.39
CA GLY A 239 54.56 41.48 -14.98
C GLY A 239 55.79 41.86 -14.16
N THR A 240 56.97 41.72 -14.76
CA THR A 240 58.22 42.32 -14.28
C THR A 240 58.14 43.85 -14.51
N PRO A 241 58.32 44.68 -13.47
CA PRO A 241 58.33 46.12 -13.66
C PRO A 241 59.64 46.55 -14.34
N VAL A 242 59.56 47.00 -15.58
CA VAL A 242 60.67 47.67 -16.25
C VAL A 242 60.72 49.11 -15.76
N SER A 243 61.75 49.43 -14.99
CA SER A 243 62.06 50.79 -14.55
C SER A 243 62.59 51.61 -15.72
N GLY A 244 61.99 52.77 -15.96
CA GLY A 244 62.58 53.84 -16.75
C GLY A 244 61.70 54.29 -17.90
N PHE A 245 61.04 55.44 -17.74
CA PHE A 245 61.41 56.67 -18.47
C PHE A 245 60.62 57.84 -17.87
N ALA A 246 61.37 58.83 -17.40
CA ALA A 246 60.88 60.12 -16.95
C ALA A 246 60.47 61.01 -18.13
N ARG A 247 59.65 62.02 -17.82
CA ARG A 247 59.29 63.28 -18.54
C ARG A 247 57.76 63.40 -18.61
N HIS A 248 57.12 64.54 -18.41
CA HIS A 248 57.54 65.89 -18.06
C HIS A 248 56.35 66.55 -17.34
N ARG A 249 56.67 67.46 -16.42
CA ARG A 249 55.76 68.19 -15.53
C ARG A 249 54.99 69.26 -16.31
N HIS A 250 53.67 69.31 -16.18
CA HIS A 250 52.86 70.54 -16.30
C HIS A 250 51.63 70.43 -15.39
N GLU A 251 51.43 71.48 -14.60
CA GLU A 251 50.40 71.72 -13.57
C GLU A 251 49.75 73.08 -13.89
N PRO A 252 48.69 73.56 -13.20
CA PRO A 252 47.46 72.93 -12.67
C PRO A 252 46.18 73.60 -13.24
N ALA A 253 44.99 73.02 -12.98
CA ALA A 253 43.78 73.83 -12.73
C ALA A 253 42.70 73.06 -11.95
N SER A 254 42.42 73.57 -10.74
CA SER A 254 41.14 73.63 -10.00
C SER A 254 40.24 72.38 -9.85
N ARG A 255 40.39 71.72 -8.70
CA ARG A 255 39.39 71.62 -7.61
C ARG A 255 37.91 71.54 -8.01
N VAL A 256 37.33 70.34 -7.99
CA VAL A 256 35.95 70.11 -7.53
C VAL A 256 35.87 68.79 -6.78
N ASP A 257 35.55 68.92 -5.50
CA ASP A 257 35.26 67.87 -4.54
C ASP A 257 33.83 67.36 -4.77
N ARG A 258 33.64 66.05 -5.00
CA ARG A 258 32.32 65.40 -4.89
C ARG A 258 32.48 63.94 -4.51
N ASN A 259 32.56 63.76 -3.20
CA ASN A 259 32.42 62.50 -2.53
C ASN A 259 30.96 62.00 -2.59
N ARG A 260 30.86 60.67 -2.69
CA ARG A 260 29.80 59.79 -2.16
C ARG A 260 28.57 59.42 -3.00
N THR A 261 28.56 58.10 -3.21
CA THR A 261 27.43 57.13 -3.07
C THR A 261 26.42 57.01 -4.20
N PHE A 262 26.71 56.07 -5.11
CA PHE A 262 25.70 55.35 -5.87
C PHE A 262 25.16 54.18 -5.04
N ALA A 263 23.91 54.28 -4.62
CA ALA A 263 23.15 53.21 -3.99
C ALA A 263 22.31 52.47 -5.05
N HIS A 264 22.43 51.14 -5.01
CA HIS A 264 21.39 50.14 -5.26
C HIS A 264 20.42 50.32 -6.45
N TYR A 265 20.69 49.55 -7.51
CA TYR A 265 19.69 49.08 -8.47
C TYR A 265 18.95 47.87 -7.87
N ALA A 266 17.63 47.97 -7.71
CA ALA A 266 16.73 46.84 -7.41
C ALA A 266 15.60 46.81 -8.46
N PRO A 267 15.27 45.64 -9.05
CA PRO A 267 14.28 45.56 -10.12
C PRO A 267 12.84 45.53 -9.59
N ARG A 268 11.97 46.37 -10.17
CA ARG A 268 10.52 46.41 -9.91
C ARG A 268 9.83 45.13 -10.40
N LYS A 269 9.19 44.41 -9.47
CA LYS A 269 8.20 43.35 -9.74
C LYS A 269 6.98 43.96 -10.43
N ARG A 270 6.58 43.40 -11.59
CA ARG A 270 5.30 43.68 -12.25
C ARG A 270 4.17 42.99 -11.46
N ALA A 271 3.21 43.77 -11.00
CA ALA A 271 1.98 43.28 -10.41
C ALA A 271 1.06 42.71 -11.49
N ALA A 272 0.66 41.46 -11.33
CA ALA A 272 -0.40 40.83 -12.11
C ALA A 272 -1.76 41.39 -11.65
N ARG A 273 -2.61 41.76 -12.61
CA ARG A 273 -3.99 42.21 -12.36
C ARG A 273 -4.88 41.01 -12.01
N PRO A 274 -5.86 41.16 -11.10
CA PRO A 274 -6.80 40.10 -10.75
C PRO A 274 -7.85 39.92 -11.84
N PHE A 275 -8.11 38.66 -12.19
CA PHE A 275 -9.13 38.22 -13.12
C PHE A 275 -10.50 38.28 -12.42
N ALA A 276 -11.46 38.96 -13.07
CA ALA A 276 -12.81 39.14 -12.56
C ALA A 276 -13.62 37.83 -12.64
N SER A 277 -14.31 37.54 -11.54
CA SER A 277 -15.34 36.52 -11.37
C SER A 277 -16.61 36.88 -12.14
N LEU A 278 -17.12 35.95 -12.95
CA LEU A 278 -18.49 35.98 -13.49
C LEU A 278 -19.42 35.14 -12.59
N PRO A 279 -20.70 35.52 -12.44
CA PRO A 279 -21.60 34.96 -11.43
C PRO A 279 -22.33 33.69 -11.87
N GLU A 280 -22.80 32.97 -10.86
CA GLU A 280 -23.65 31.79 -10.88
C GLU A 280 -24.90 31.92 -11.77
N GLN A 281 -25.22 30.84 -12.47
CA GLN A 281 -26.60 30.55 -12.86
C GLN A 281 -27.03 29.25 -12.17
N GLY A 282 -28.01 29.39 -11.30
CA GLY A 282 -28.63 28.30 -10.57
C GLY A 282 -29.49 27.42 -11.46
N PHE A 283 -29.45 26.11 -11.19
CA PHE A 283 -30.49 25.18 -11.58
C PHE A 283 -31.13 24.63 -10.31
N SER A 284 -32.36 25.08 -10.05
CA SER A 284 -33.22 24.59 -8.98
C SER A 284 -34.46 23.95 -9.58
N ARG A 285 -34.84 22.79 -9.03
CA ARG A 285 -36.18 22.16 -8.99
C ARG A 285 -36.77 21.50 -10.25
N LEU A 286 -36.80 20.17 -10.20
CA LEU A 286 -38.00 19.32 -10.28
C LEU A 286 -37.70 18.10 -9.39
N GLY A 287 -38.57 17.50 -8.59
CA GLY A 287 -40.02 17.52 -8.47
C GLY A 287 -40.39 16.19 -7.79
N ARG A 288 -41.26 16.25 -6.78
CA ARG A 288 -41.68 15.14 -5.91
C ARG A 288 -42.46 14.04 -6.64
N GLY A 289 -42.39 12.84 -6.10
CA GLY A 289 -43.38 11.75 -6.22
C GLY A 289 -42.75 10.45 -5.72
N GLY A 290 -43.07 9.87 -4.55
CA GLY A 290 -44.34 9.87 -3.85
C GLY A 290 -45.28 8.85 -4.48
N GLY A 291 -44.98 7.55 -4.34
CA GLY A 291 -45.76 6.46 -4.93
C GLY A 291 -45.60 5.17 -4.13
N ILE A 292 -46.37 5.08 -3.04
CA ILE A 292 -46.70 3.82 -2.36
C ILE A 292 -47.48 2.96 -3.36
N CYS A 293 -47.02 1.75 -3.66
CA CYS A 293 -47.86 0.72 -4.25
C CYS A 293 -47.71 -0.57 -3.46
N ARG A 294 -48.82 -0.94 -2.80
CA ARG A 294 -49.03 -2.18 -2.08
C ARG A 294 -49.22 -3.35 -3.06
N GLN A 295 -48.90 -4.54 -2.56
CA GLN A 295 -49.59 -5.82 -2.78
C GLN A 295 -49.80 -6.27 -4.24
N GLY A 296 -49.04 -7.30 -4.61
CA GLY A 296 -49.36 -8.23 -5.69
C GLY A 296 -48.83 -9.61 -5.32
N SER A 297 -49.58 -10.31 -4.47
CA SER A 297 -49.45 -11.75 -4.28
C SER A 297 -49.86 -12.43 -5.58
N PHE A 298 -49.00 -13.24 -6.19
CA PHE A 298 -49.46 -14.31 -7.08
C PHE A 298 -48.56 -15.53 -6.90
N ASN A 299 -49.20 -16.58 -6.37
CA ASN A 299 -48.73 -17.95 -6.29
C ASN A 299 -48.30 -18.46 -7.66
N VAL A 300 -47.22 -19.23 -7.69
CA VAL A 300 -47.02 -20.30 -8.67
C VAL A 300 -46.72 -21.57 -7.88
N ASP A 301 -47.79 -22.27 -7.51
CA ASP A 301 -47.81 -23.72 -7.35
C ASP A 301 -47.95 -24.38 -8.73
N LEU A 302 -47.59 -25.66 -8.82
CA LEU A 302 -47.53 -26.61 -9.97
C LEU A 302 -46.12 -26.77 -10.56
N LEU A 303 -45.51 -27.95 -10.66
CA LEU A 303 -45.98 -29.33 -10.53
C LEU A 303 -44.79 -30.23 -10.15
N ALA A 304 -45.00 -31.06 -9.15
CA ALA A 304 -44.35 -32.36 -9.06
C ALA A 304 -45.02 -33.30 -10.05
N GLU A 305 -44.24 -34.11 -10.77
CA GLU A 305 -44.56 -35.53 -10.94
C GLU A 305 -43.29 -36.36 -11.23
N PRO A 306 -43.27 -37.63 -10.77
CA PRO A 306 -42.11 -38.54 -10.83
C PRO A 306 -42.18 -39.47 -12.03
N LYS A 307 -41.09 -40.19 -12.34
CA LYS A 307 -41.15 -41.53 -12.96
C LYS A 307 -39.82 -42.29 -12.87
N SER A 308 -39.97 -43.57 -12.49
CA SER A 308 -39.09 -44.75 -12.51
C SER A 308 -37.82 -44.74 -11.67
#